data_AF-V6KCW5-F1
#
_entry.id   AF-V6KCW5-F1
#
_cell.length_a   1.000
_cell.length_b   1.000
_cell.length_c   1.000
_cell.angle_alpha   90.00
_cell.angle_beta   90.00
_cell.angle_gamma   90.00
#
_symmetry.space_group_name_H-M   'P 1'
#
loop_
_entity.id
_entity.type
_entity.pdbx_description
1 polymer ?
#
loop_
_entity_poly.entity_id
_entity_poly.type
_entity_poly.pdbx_seq_one_letter_code
_entity_poly.pdbx_strand_id
1 'polypeptide(L)'
;MRHALRGVVGDAVPRRVVVESPPRRGSGDYATGAVLQAARAGGVDSRVLAQRLAESLAGRFGVGRVEVTDPGFLSVTLDGAGRSALIEALTGQDRSVPDAPAQDARHWAQVTGERYEKLLRRTEASPLFRVQYAHARTRALLRNAADLGFTAEAGAGAHPYEGPAERGLLALLADQHRIAEARDHARLARHLTTVADAWHGFHETCPPLPRGDEKPGAAHRARLALTEACGTVLAGGLSQLGVTAPAHL
;
A
#
# COMPACT_ATOMS: atom_id res chain seq x y z
N MET A 1 -13.22 -10.02 -3.93
CA MET A 1 -13.19 -11.13 -2.96
C MET A 1 -14.57 -11.50 -2.39
N ARG A 2 -15.27 -10.64 -1.63
CA ARG A 2 -16.55 -11.01 -0.96
C ARG A 2 -17.64 -11.51 -1.92
N HIS A 3 -17.80 -10.85 -3.07
CA HIS A 3 -18.73 -11.29 -4.12
C HIS A 3 -18.32 -12.65 -4.72
N ALA A 4 -17.03 -12.93 -4.86
CA ALA A 4 -16.55 -14.23 -5.33
C ALA A 4 -16.86 -15.32 -4.30
N LEU A 5 -16.55 -15.06 -3.03
CA LEU A 5 -16.82 -15.97 -1.93
C LEU A 5 -18.31 -16.31 -1.81
N ARG A 6 -19.20 -15.32 -1.95
CA ARG A 6 -20.66 -15.53 -1.97
C ARG A 6 -21.11 -16.48 -3.09
N GLY A 7 -20.51 -16.39 -4.27
CA GLY A 7 -20.79 -17.32 -5.37
C GLY A 7 -20.38 -18.77 -5.10
N VAL A 8 -19.47 -19.01 -4.16
CA VAL A 8 -18.94 -20.35 -3.86
C VAL A 8 -19.57 -20.96 -2.59
N VAL A 9 -19.86 -20.16 -1.56
CA VAL A 9 -20.41 -20.64 -0.26
C VAL A 9 -21.83 -20.16 0.04
N GLY A 10 -22.48 -19.43 -0.87
CA GLY A 10 -23.82 -18.89 -0.66
C GLY A 10 -23.89 -17.97 0.56
N ASP A 11 -24.79 -18.26 1.50
CA ASP A 11 -25.00 -17.47 2.71
C ASP A 11 -23.97 -17.73 3.81
N ALA A 12 -23.11 -18.75 3.68
CA ALA A 12 -22.05 -19.05 4.64
C ALA A 12 -20.82 -18.11 4.52
N VAL A 13 -20.97 -16.94 3.88
CA VAL A 13 -19.92 -15.93 3.77
C VAL A 13 -19.60 -15.36 5.15
N PRO A 14 -18.33 -15.40 5.61
CA PRO A 14 -17.92 -14.79 6.85
C PRO A 14 -18.31 -13.31 6.92
N ARG A 15 -18.72 -12.85 8.11
CA ARG A 15 -19.06 -11.43 8.34
C ARG A 15 -17.94 -10.49 7.92
N ARG A 16 -16.69 -10.91 8.13
CA ARG A 16 -15.46 -10.19 7.77
C ARG A 16 -14.58 -11.07 6.89
N VAL A 17 -14.23 -10.57 5.71
CA VAL A 17 -13.26 -11.19 4.79
C VAL A 17 -12.00 -10.34 4.87
N VAL A 18 -10.90 -10.93 5.35
CA VAL A 18 -9.61 -10.23 5.47
C VAL A 18 -8.76 -10.57 4.25
N VAL A 19 -8.32 -9.54 3.53
CA VAL A 19 -7.29 -9.62 2.50
C VAL A 19 -6.12 -8.79 3.00
N GLU A 20 -4.92 -9.34 2.96
CA GLU A 20 -3.71 -8.72 3.50
C GLU A 20 -2.49 -9.04 2.64
N SER A 21 -1.41 -8.29 2.73
CA SER A 21 -0.17 -8.68 2.06
C SER A 21 0.44 -9.93 2.71
N PRO A 22 0.97 -10.88 1.93
CA PRO A 22 1.51 -12.12 2.48
C PRO A 22 2.73 -11.85 3.38
N PRO A 23 2.86 -12.55 4.51
CA PRO A 23 3.99 -12.36 5.42
C PRO A 23 5.29 -12.89 4.81
N ARG A 24 6.17 -12.00 4.32
CA ARG A 24 7.60 -12.15 3.91
C ARG A 24 8.06 -13.42 3.13
N ARG A 25 7.20 -14.39 2.84
CA ARG A 25 7.46 -15.70 2.22
C ARG A 25 6.26 -16.20 1.40
N GLY A 26 5.44 -15.30 0.86
CA GLY A 26 4.34 -15.65 -0.06
C GLY A 26 4.59 -15.09 -1.45
N SER A 27 4.20 -15.83 -2.48
CA SER A 27 4.38 -15.55 -3.92
C SER A 27 3.34 -14.58 -4.51
N GLY A 28 2.36 -14.12 -3.71
CA GLY A 28 1.26 -13.25 -4.14
C GLY A 28 1.40 -11.79 -3.70
N ASP A 29 0.64 -10.90 -4.33
CA ASP A 29 0.50 -9.50 -3.88
C ASP A 29 -0.39 -9.41 -2.63
N TYR A 30 -1.33 -10.37 -2.49
CA TYR A 30 -2.27 -10.50 -1.37
C TYR A 30 -2.41 -11.94 -0.93
N ALA A 31 -2.86 -12.14 0.31
CA ALA A 31 -3.26 -13.40 0.89
C ALA A 31 -4.59 -13.23 1.63
N THR A 32 -5.39 -14.30 1.69
CA THR A 32 -6.60 -14.35 2.51
C THR A 32 -6.82 -15.73 3.11
N GLY A 33 -7.16 -15.75 4.40
CA GLY A 33 -7.64 -16.94 5.11
C GLY A 33 -9.17 -17.10 5.07
N ALA A 34 -9.87 -16.36 4.21
CA ALA A 34 -11.35 -16.34 4.19
C ALA A 34 -11.97 -17.73 3.94
N VAL A 35 -11.26 -18.59 3.20
CA VAL A 35 -11.68 -19.98 2.96
C VAL A 35 -11.69 -20.79 4.24
N LEU A 36 -10.67 -20.66 5.10
CA LEU A 36 -10.63 -21.36 6.39
C LEU A 36 -11.80 -20.96 7.30
N GLN A 37 -12.16 -19.68 7.27
CA GLN A 37 -13.30 -19.17 8.05
C GLN A 37 -14.63 -19.71 7.51
N ALA A 38 -14.80 -19.73 6.18
CA ALA A 38 -16.00 -20.24 5.54
C ALA A 38 -16.15 -21.77 5.66
N ALA A 39 -15.05 -22.52 5.52
CA ALA A 39 -15.02 -23.97 5.67
C ALA A 39 -15.46 -24.41 7.08
N ARG A 40 -14.97 -23.72 8.12
CA ARG A 40 -15.40 -23.95 9.51
C ARG A 40 -16.89 -23.70 9.74
N ALA A 41 -17.46 -22.68 9.08
CA ALA A 41 -18.87 -22.35 9.21
C ALA A 41 -19.79 -23.31 8.44
N GLY A 42 -19.31 -23.87 7.32
CA GLY A 42 -20.10 -24.72 6.43
C GLY A 42 -19.86 -26.23 6.56
N GLY A 43 -18.87 -26.69 7.33
CA GLY A 43 -18.50 -28.11 7.43
C GLY A 43 -17.95 -28.71 6.13
N VAL A 44 -17.41 -27.86 5.24
CA VAL A 44 -16.88 -28.23 3.92
C VAL A 44 -15.37 -28.35 3.98
N ASP A 45 -14.80 -29.25 3.18
CA ASP A 45 -13.35 -29.36 3.01
C ASP A 45 -12.74 -28.03 2.53
N SER A 46 -11.75 -27.52 3.28
CA SER A 46 -11.13 -26.22 3.02
C SER A 46 -10.35 -26.17 1.71
N ARG A 47 -9.80 -27.29 1.26
CA ARG A 47 -9.04 -27.38 0.02
C ARG A 47 -9.96 -27.34 -1.20
N VAL A 48 -11.06 -28.09 -1.16
CA VAL A 48 -12.10 -28.04 -2.21
C VAL A 48 -12.67 -26.63 -2.32
N LEU A 49 -12.93 -25.99 -1.17
CA LEU A 49 -13.45 -24.64 -1.15
C LEU A 49 -12.44 -23.60 -1.67
N ALA A 50 -11.16 -23.75 -1.31
CA ALA A 50 -10.09 -22.90 -1.81
C ALA A 50 -9.96 -23.00 -3.33
N GLN A 51 -10.01 -24.21 -3.87
CA GLN A 51 -9.89 -24.45 -5.31
C GLN A 51 -11.03 -23.77 -6.10
N ARG A 52 -12.28 -23.94 -5.67
CA ARG A 52 -13.44 -23.30 -6.31
C ARG A 52 -13.36 -21.77 -6.27
N LEU A 53 -12.89 -21.21 -5.14
CA LEU A 53 -12.72 -19.77 -5.01
C LEU A 53 -11.56 -19.27 -5.87
N ALA A 54 -10.46 -20.03 -5.97
CA ALA A 54 -9.35 -19.71 -6.86
C ALA A 54 -9.82 -19.64 -8.31
N GLU A 55 -10.61 -20.61 -8.77
CA GLU A 55 -11.21 -20.63 -10.11
C GLU A 55 -12.17 -19.46 -10.35
N SER A 56 -12.99 -19.09 -9.35
CA SER A 56 -13.90 -17.93 -9.46
C SER A 56 -13.18 -16.58 -9.49
N LEU A 57 -11.97 -16.52 -8.92
CA LEU A 57 -11.12 -15.34 -8.94
C LEU A 57 -10.26 -15.28 -10.21
N ALA A 58 -9.87 -16.44 -10.75
CA ALA A 58 -9.18 -16.55 -12.02
C ALA A 58 -10.07 -15.99 -13.15
N GLY A 59 -9.51 -15.08 -13.95
CA GLY A 59 -10.24 -14.41 -15.03
C GLY A 59 -11.05 -13.18 -14.62
N ARG A 60 -11.01 -12.76 -13.34
CA ARG A 60 -11.53 -11.44 -12.95
C ARG A 60 -10.56 -10.35 -13.36
N PHE A 61 -11.11 -9.21 -13.77
CA PHE A 61 -10.35 -8.00 -14.06
C PHE A 61 -9.38 -7.67 -12.90
N GLY A 62 -8.11 -7.48 -13.23
CA GLY A 62 -7.07 -7.12 -12.27
C GLY A 62 -6.39 -8.30 -11.58
N VAL A 63 -6.84 -9.55 -11.78
CA VAL A 63 -6.30 -10.75 -11.14
C VAL A 63 -5.46 -11.56 -12.15
N GLY A 64 -4.15 -11.59 -11.93
CA GLY A 64 -3.22 -12.32 -12.79
C GLY A 64 -3.05 -13.79 -12.41
N ARG A 65 -2.83 -14.08 -11.12
CA ARG A 65 -2.63 -15.45 -10.62
C ARG A 65 -3.28 -15.64 -9.26
N VAL A 66 -3.80 -16.84 -9.02
CA VAL A 66 -4.28 -17.26 -7.70
C VAL A 66 -3.65 -18.60 -7.36
N GLU A 67 -3.04 -18.69 -6.19
CA GLU A 67 -2.43 -19.91 -5.65
C GLU A 67 -3.14 -20.32 -4.36
N VAL A 68 -3.42 -21.61 -4.24
CA VAL A 68 -3.93 -22.22 -3.00
C VAL A 68 -2.75 -22.76 -2.21
N THR A 69 -2.62 -22.32 -0.96
CA THR A 69 -1.62 -22.83 0.00
C THR A 69 -2.33 -23.59 1.11
N ASP A 70 -1.85 -24.78 1.46
CA ASP A 70 -2.37 -25.54 2.61
C ASP A 70 -2.17 -24.74 3.91
N PRO A 71 -3.15 -24.69 4.84
CA PRO A 71 -4.38 -25.47 4.92
C PRO A 71 -5.63 -24.85 4.25
N GLY A 72 -5.48 -23.85 3.38
CA GLY A 72 -6.59 -23.15 2.71
C GLY A 72 -6.43 -21.63 2.66
N PHE A 73 -5.19 -21.13 2.59
CA PHE A 73 -4.94 -19.73 2.27
C PHE A 73 -4.96 -19.54 0.76
N LEU A 74 -5.52 -18.42 0.31
CA LEU A 74 -5.44 -18.01 -1.08
C LEU A 74 -4.46 -16.86 -1.20
N SER A 75 -3.40 -17.07 -1.98
CA SER A 75 -2.49 -16.00 -2.40
C SER A 75 -2.92 -15.50 -3.78
N VAL A 76 -3.09 -14.19 -3.94
CA VAL A 76 -3.55 -13.54 -5.17
C VAL A 76 -2.47 -12.59 -5.65
N THR A 77 -2.05 -12.73 -6.91
CA THR A 77 -1.18 -11.80 -7.63
C THR A 77 -2.04 -10.98 -8.59
N LEU A 78 -1.96 -9.66 -8.50
CA LEU A 78 -2.62 -8.78 -9.44
C LEU A 78 -1.88 -8.76 -10.77
N ASP A 79 -2.59 -8.53 -11.87
CA ASP A 79 -1.97 -8.17 -13.14
C ASP A 79 -1.67 -6.65 -13.19
N GLY A 80 -1.08 -6.18 -14.29
CA GLY A 80 -0.75 -4.76 -14.47
C GLY A 80 -1.97 -3.83 -14.41
N ALA A 81 -3.14 -4.29 -14.87
CA ALA A 81 -4.37 -3.51 -14.81
C ALA A 81 -4.89 -3.40 -13.37
N GLY A 82 -4.84 -4.49 -12.59
CA GLY A 82 -5.24 -4.49 -11.18
C GLY A 82 -4.36 -3.61 -10.31
N ARG A 83 -3.04 -3.61 -10.56
CA ARG A 83 -2.11 -2.69 -9.87
C ARG A 83 -2.37 -1.23 -10.22
N SER A 84 -2.71 -0.94 -11.48
CA SER A 84 -3.05 0.43 -11.92
C SER A 84 -4.33 0.93 -11.23
N ALA A 85 -5.40 0.13 -11.22
CA ALA A 85 -6.66 0.48 -10.57
C ALA A 85 -6.52 0.73 -9.06
N LEU A 86 -5.62 0.00 -8.39
CA LEU A 86 -5.32 0.24 -6.98
C LEU A 86 -4.68 1.60 -6.75
N ILE A 87 -3.72 2.01 -7.60
CA ILE A 87 -3.06 3.31 -7.49
C ILE A 87 -4.10 4.43 -7.62
N GLU A 88 -4.99 4.35 -8.60
CA GLU A 88 -6.06 5.33 -8.82
C GLU A 88 -7.00 5.45 -7.61
N ALA A 89 -7.34 4.34 -6.96
CA ALA A 89 -8.20 4.36 -5.79
C ALA A 89 -7.55 5.09 -4.59
N LEU A 90 -6.22 5.03 -4.47
CA LEU A 90 -5.49 5.61 -3.35
C LEU A 90 -5.30 7.12 -3.47
N THR A 91 -5.19 7.68 -4.68
CA THR A 91 -4.86 9.10 -4.90
C THR A 91 -5.99 10.07 -4.60
N GLY A 92 -7.23 9.61 -4.43
CA GLY A 92 -8.41 10.48 -4.22
C GLY A 92 -8.60 11.09 -2.81
N GLN A 93 -7.65 10.97 -1.87
CA GLN A 93 -7.87 11.28 -0.44
C GLN A 93 -6.84 12.23 0.22
N ASP A 94 -6.50 13.36 -0.41
CA ASP A 94 -5.55 14.32 0.19
C ASP A 94 -6.18 15.18 1.31
N ARG A 95 -5.53 15.24 2.47
CA ARG A 95 -5.89 16.09 3.63
C ARG A 95 -4.62 16.55 4.33
N SER A 96 -4.08 17.70 3.93
CA SER A 96 -2.94 18.33 4.60
C SER A 96 -3.38 19.17 5.81
N VAL A 97 -2.55 19.19 6.85
CA VAL A 97 -2.69 19.98 8.09
C VAL A 97 -1.43 20.88 8.22
N PRO A 98 -1.50 22.07 8.84
CA PRO A 98 -0.33 22.95 9.01
C PRO A 98 0.78 22.37 9.92
N ASP A 99 2.04 22.65 9.58
CA ASP A 99 3.24 22.12 10.26
C ASP A 99 3.35 22.47 11.74
N ALA A 100 3.54 21.44 12.59
CA ALA A 100 3.75 21.60 14.04
C ALA A 100 4.77 20.58 14.61
N PRO A 101 6.09 20.70 14.32
CA PRO A 101 7.07 19.65 14.57
C PRO A 101 7.19 19.15 16.03
N ALA A 102 7.09 20.06 17.01
CA ALA A 102 7.13 19.68 18.43
C ALA A 102 5.86 18.94 18.87
N GLN A 103 4.70 19.31 18.30
CA GLN A 103 3.43 18.64 18.55
C GLN A 103 3.41 17.26 17.88
N ASP A 104 3.87 17.18 16.64
CA ASP A 104 4.04 15.94 15.89
C ASP A 104 4.89 14.92 16.67
N ALA A 105 6.05 15.36 17.19
CA ALA A 105 6.92 14.53 18.00
C ALA A 105 6.26 14.03 19.30
N ARG A 106 5.42 14.86 19.93
CA ARG A 106 4.65 14.45 21.13
C ARG A 106 3.58 13.42 20.79
N HIS A 107 2.77 13.66 19.76
CA HIS A 107 1.72 12.73 19.34
C HIS A 107 2.31 11.39 18.91
N TRP A 108 3.40 11.40 18.14
CA TRP A 108 4.09 10.18 17.73
C TRP A 108 4.67 9.42 18.94
N ALA A 109 5.30 10.10 19.90
CA ALA A 109 5.81 9.49 21.12
C ALA A 109 4.70 8.84 21.95
N GLN A 110 3.56 9.53 22.13
CA GLN A 110 2.42 9.02 22.88
C GLN A 110 1.85 7.73 22.28
N VAL A 111 1.81 7.66 20.95
CA VAL A 111 1.27 6.50 20.22
C VAL A 111 2.25 5.33 20.22
N THR A 112 3.55 5.58 20.08
CA THR A 112 4.54 4.53 19.80
C THR A 112 5.40 4.14 20.99
N GLY A 113 5.48 4.97 22.03
CA GLY A 113 6.44 4.83 23.12
C GLY A 113 7.88 5.21 22.75
N GLU A 114 8.11 5.73 21.53
CA GLU A 114 9.44 6.22 21.11
C GLU A 114 9.87 7.44 21.92
N ARG A 115 11.18 7.58 22.16
CA ARG A 115 11.73 8.69 22.94
C ARG A 115 11.53 10.02 22.21
N TYR A 116 10.93 11.00 22.89
CA TYR A 116 10.63 12.32 22.34
C TYR A 116 11.88 13.03 21.76
N GLU A 117 13.03 12.93 22.42
CA GLU A 117 14.28 13.56 21.97
C GLU A 117 14.83 12.94 20.69
N LYS A 118 14.52 11.67 20.43
CA LYS A 118 14.85 11.00 19.15
C LYS A 118 13.96 11.56 18.04
N LEU A 119 12.68 11.77 18.31
CA LEU A 119 11.69 12.22 17.32
C LEU A 119 11.88 13.68 16.91
N LEU A 120 12.36 14.54 17.83
CA LEU A 120 12.71 15.93 17.51
C LEU A 120 13.91 16.07 16.55
N ARG A 121 14.76 15.04 16.45
CA ARG A 121 15.93 15.09 15.57
C ARG A 121 15.48 14.87 14.13
N ARG A 122 15.84 15.81 13.26
CA ARG A 122 15.64 15.72 11.81
C ARG A 122 16.74 14.86 11.17
N THR A 123 16.75 13.58 11.52
CA THR A 123 17.70 12.60 11.00
C THR A 123 16.98 11.35 10.56
N GLU A 124 17.58 10.56 9.68
CA GLU A 124 16.99 9.32 9.19
C GLU A 124 16.74 8.28 10.30
N ALA A 125 17.40 8.40 11.45
CA ALA A 125 17.17 7.53 12.61
C ALA A 125 15.85 7.83 13.34
N SER A 126 15.22 8.98 13.08
CA SER A 126 13.90 9.33 13.61
C SER A 126 12.80 8.75 12.70
N PRO A 127 11.95 7.82 13.18
CA PRO A 127 10.86 7.28 12.37
C PRO A 127 9.85 8.35 11.96
N LEU A 128 9.56 9.33 12.83
CA LEU A 128 8.70 10.47 12.50
C LEU A 128 9.29 11.27 11.33
N PHE A 129 10.55 11.71 11.46
CA PHE A 129 11.20 12.49 10.41
C PHE A 129 11.26 11.70 9.10
N ARG A 130 11.58 10.41 9.16
CA ARG A 130 11.65 9.54 7.98
C ARG A 130 10.32 9.49 7.23
N VAL A 131 9.20 9.36 7.94
CA VAL A 131 7.86 9.34 7.36
C VAL A 131 7.47 10.69 6.77
N GLN A 132 7.70 11.78 7.52
CA GLN A 132 7.43 13.14 7.05
C GLN A 132 8.29 13.47 5.82
N TYR A 133 9.57 13.09 5.82
CA TYR A 133 10.51 13.34 4.74
C TYR A 133 10.12 12.59 3.47
N ALA A 134 9.70 11.33 3.58
CA ALA A 134 9.15 10.57 2.46
C ALA A 134 7.94 11.30 1.84
N HIS A 135 6.98 11.76 2.66
CA HIS A 135 5.85 12.54 2.17
C HIS A 135 6.27 13.86 1.49
N ALA A 136 7.13 14.67 2.13
CA ALA A 136 7.61 15.91 1.53
C ALA A 136 8.32 15.67 0.20
N ARG A 137 9.07 14.57 0.10
CA ARG A 137 9.80 14.18 -1.11
C ARG A 137 8.86 13.68 -2.21
N THR A 138 7.77 12.96 -1.90
CA THR A 138 6.77 12.60 -2.91
C THR A 138 6.13 13.86 -3.50
N ARG A 139 5.79 14.85 -2.68
CA ARG A 139 5.26 16.14 -3.15
C ARG A 139 6.26 16.90 -4.00
N ALA A 140 7.54 16.88 -3.63
CA ALA A 140 8.61 17.49 -4.43
C ALA A 140 8.74 16.82 -5.80
N LEU A 141 8.69 15.49 -5.89
CA LEU A 141 8.75 14.77 -7.16
C LEU A 141 7.56 15.07 -8.07
N LEU A 142 6.36 15.22 -7.51
CA LEU A 142 5.18 15.62 -8.28
C LEU A 142 5.32 17.03 -8.85
N ARG A 143 5.83 17.99 -8.07
CA ARG A 143 6.14 19.34 -8.57
C ARG A 143 7.20 19.32 -9.67
N ASN A 144 8.31 18.62 -9.43
CA ASN A 144 9.40 18.51 -10.39
C ASN A 144 8.95 17.83 -11.70
N ALA A 145 8.06 16.85 -11.64
CA ALA A 145 7.50 16.23 -12.84
C ALA A 145 6.65 17.23 -13.64
N ALA A 146 5.82 18.02 -12.95
CA ALA A 146 5.04 19.07 -13.58
C ALA A 146 5.95 20.13 -14.24
N ASP A 147 7.05 20.52 -13.59
CA ASP A 147 8.06 21.42 -14.16
C ASP A 147 8.73 20.81 -15.41
N LEU A 148 8.86 19.48 -15.46
CA LEU A 148 9.34 18.73 -16.63
C LEU A 148 8.23 18.46 -17.67
N GLY A 149 7.02 18.97 -17.47
CA GLY A 149 5.91 18.87 -18.43
C GLY A 149 5.20 17.52 -18.45
N PHE A 150 5.26 16.72 -17.37
CA PHE A 150 4.50 15.48 -17.28
C PHE A 150 3.86 15.27 -15.91
N THR A 151 2.81 14.46 -15.87
CA THR A 151 2.03 14.17 -14.65
C THR A 151 2.00 12.68 -14.37
N ALA A 152 1.58 12.33 -13.16
CA ALA A 152 1.30 10.96 -12.77
C ALA A 152 0.20 10.38 -13.66
N GLU A 153 0.40 9.13 -14.10
CA GLU A 153 -0.60 8.36 -14.82
C GLU A 153 -0.41 6.90 -14.42
N ALA A 154 -1.44 6.30 -13.81
CA ALA A 154 -1.40 4.88 -13.48
C ALA A 154 -1.29 4.09 -14.79
N GLY A 155 -0.45 3.05 -14.78
CA GLY A 155 0.07 2.44 -16.00
C GLY A 155 -0.96 2.01 -17.06
N ALA A 156 -2.23 1.78 -16.73
CA ALA A 156 -3.33 1.42 -17.64
C ALA A 156 -2.95 0.39 -18.75
N GLY A 157 -1.99 -0.51 -18.45
CA GLY A 157 -1.42 -1.49 -19.39
C GLY A 157 -0.08 -1.11 -20.04
N ALA A 158 0.33 0.15 -20.05
CA ALA A 158 1.62 0.64 -20.55
C ALA A 158 2.81 0.41 -19.61
N HIS A 159 2.57 0.19 -18.31
CA HIS A 159 3.59 -0.21 -17.33
C HIS A 159 3.00 -1.18 -16.28
N PRO A 160 3.52 -2.42 -16.16
CA PRO A 160 2.87 -3.46 -15.37
C PRO A 160 3.26 -3.49 -13.87
N TYR A 161 4.21 -2.67 -13.42
CA TYR A 161 4.72 -2.63 -12.03
C TYR A 161 5.29 -3.98 -11.55
N GLU A 162 6.17 -4.57 -12.35
CA GLU A 162 6.75 -5.90 -12.05
C GLU A 162 8.05 -5.82 -11.26
N GLY A 163 8.64 -4.63 -11.09
CA GLY A 163 9.85 -4.47 -10.31
C GLY A 163 9.64 -4.91 -8.86
N PRO A 164 10.60 -5.59 -8.21
CA PRO A 164 10.45 -6.05 -6.84
C PRO A 164 10.21 -4.91 -5.86
N ALA A 165 10.85 -3.75 -6.05
CA ALA A 165 10.61 -2.56 -5.24
C ALA A 165 9.22 -1.95 -5.47
N GLU A 166 8.75 -1.94 -6.72
CA GLU A 166 7.41 -1.46 -7.09
C GLU A 166 6.32 -2.35 -6.45
N ARG A 167 6.43 -3.68 -6.60
CA ARG A 167 5.50 -4.64 -5.98
C ARG A 167 5.54 -4.56 -4.46
N GLY A 168 6.73 -4.46 -3.87
CA GLY A 168 6.89 -4.36 -2.42
C GLY A 168 6.21 -3.12 -1.84
N LEU A 169 6.38 -1.97 -2.50
CA LEU A 169 5.69 -0.74 -2.11
C LEU A 169 4.18 -0.86 -2.32
N LEU A 170 3.73 -1.34 -3.49
CA LEU A 170 2.31 -1.52 -3.80
C LEU A 170 1.58 -2.39 -2.77
N ALA A 171 2.18 -3.50 -2.37
CA ALA A 171 1.64 -4.39 -1.35
C ALA A 171 1.40 -3.64 -0.03
N LEU A 172 2.38 -2.86 0.43
CA LEU A 172 2.24 -2.06 1.65
C LEU A 172 1.13 -1.00 1.51
N LEU A 173 1.08 -0.27 0.40
CA LEU A 173 0.06 0.76 0.19
C LEU A 173 -1.36 0.18 0.19
N ALA A 174 -1.53 -1.03 -0.32
CA ALA A 174 -2.82 -1.70 -0.34
C ALA A 174 -3.34 -2.12 1.04
N ASP A 175 -2.42 -2.46 1.95
CA ASP A 175 -2.72 -2.86 3.31
C ASP A 175 -3.24 -1.69 4.18
N GLN A 176 -3.06 -0.44 3.72
CA GLN A 176 -3.35 0.77 4.48
C GLN A 176 -4.79 0.84 4.99
N HIS A 177 -5.80 0.59 4.16
CA HIS A 177 -7.21 0.71 4.56
C HIS A 177 -7.54 -0.17 5.77
N ARG A 178 -7.04 -1.40 5.77
CA ARG A 178 -7.25 -2.35 6.87
C ARG A 178 -6.52 -1.92 8.13
N ILE A 179 -5.32 -1.36 7.99
CA ILE A 179 -4.52 -0.90 9.13
C ILE A 179 -5.18 0.32 9.78
N ALA A 180 -5.67 1.26 8.97
CA ALA A 180 -6.44 2.41 9.42
C ALA A 180 -7.75 2.01 10.13
N GLU A 181 -8.52 1.06 9.58
CA GLU A 181 -9.78 0.58 10.19
C GLU A 181 -9.60 -0.09 11.55
N ALA A 182 -8.43 -0.68 11.83
CA ALA A 182 -8.18 -1.36 13.09
C ALA A 182 -8.09 -0.40 14.29
N ARG A 183 -7.95 0.92 14.05
CA ARG A 183 -7.80 1.97 15.08
C ARG A 183 -6.67 1.70 16.09
N ASP A 184 -5.66 0.92 15.68
CA ASP A 184 -4.43 0.73 16.42
C ASP A 184 -3.39 1.73 15.90
N HIS A 185 -3.27 2.86 16.60
CA HIS A 185 -2.37 3.95 16.20
C HIS A 185 -0.89 3.51 16.21
N ALA A 186 -0.50 2.64 17.15
CA ALA A 186 0.89 2.17 17.22
C ALA A 186 1.24 1.30 16.01
N ARG A 187 0.29 0.44 15.60
CA ARG A 187 0.41 -0.35 14.37
C ARG A 187 0.41 0.52 13.12
N LEU A 188 -0.42 1.56 13.06
CA LEU A 188 -0.42 2.51 11.96
C LEU A 188 0.93 3.23 11.85
N ALA A 189 1.50 3.74 12.95
CA ALA A 189 2.80 4.39 12.95
C ALA A 189 3.94 3.48 12.44
N ARG A 190 3.98 2.21 12.88
CA ARG A 190 4.93 1.20 12.37
C ARG A 190 4.72 0.94 10.88
N HIS A 191 3.47 0.88 10.43
CA HIS A 191 3.16 0.69 9.02
C HIS A 191 3.63 1.86 8.17
N LEU A 192 3.37 3.11 8.57
CA LEU A 192 3.84 4.30 7.86
C LEU A 192 5.37 4.35 7.78
N THR A 193 6.07 3.94 8.85
CA THR A 193 7.53 3.82 8.83
C THR A 193 7.98 2.79 7.78
N THR A 194 7.30 1.64 7.72
CA THR A 194 7.59 0.58 6.74
C THR A 194 7.31 1.05 5.30
N VAL A 195 6.23 1.81 5.07
CA VAL A 195 5.90 2.43 3.77
C VAL A 195 6.98 3.42 3.36
N ALA A 196 7.42 4.30 4.28
CA ALA A 196 8.48 5.27 4.01
C ALA A 196 9.81 4.59 3.65
N ASP A 197 10.19 3.52 4.36
CA ASP A 197 11.38 2.73 4.04
C ASP A 197 11.30 2.10 2.65
N ALA A 198 10.18 1.45 2.33
CA ALA A 198 9.96 0.84 1.02
C ALA A 198 9.96 1.88 -0.11
N TRP A 199 9.39 3.07 0.15
CA TRP A 199 9.38 4.16 -0.80
C TRP A 199 10.77 4.71 -1.09
N HIS A 200 11.63 4.90 -0.08
CA HIS A 200 13.02 5.32 -0.30
C HIS A 200 13.78 4.30 -1.17
N GLY A 201 13.67 3.01 -0.86
CA GLY A 201 14.29 1.95 -1.68
C GLY A 201 13.74 1.90 -3.11
N PHE A 202 12.43 2.10 -3.28
CA PHE A 202 11.82 2.25 -4.60
C PHE A 202 12.35 3.47 -5.36
N HIS A 203 12.42 4.65 -4.74
CA HIS A 203 12.90 5.87 -5.38
C HIS A 203 14.38 5.77 -5.82
N GLU A 204 15.21 5.09 -5.04
CA GLU A 204 16.62 4.85 -5.39
C GLU A 204 16.77 3.89 -6.58
N THR A 205 16.00 2.80 -6.59
CA THR A 205 16.13 1.72 -7.58
C THR A 205 15.31 1.95 -8.86
N CYS A 206 14.20 2.68 -8.76
CA CYS A 206 13.22 2.93 -9.81
C CYS A 206 12.83 4.42 -9.81
N PRO A 207 13.73 5.33 -10.21
CA PRO A 207 13.49 6.76 -10.12
C PRO A 207 12.24 7.17 -10.94
N PRO A 208 11.32 7.96 -10.36
CA PRO A 208 10.12 8.44 -11.07
C PRO A 208 10.41 9.53 -12.12
N LEU A 209 11.49 10.29 -11.94
CA LEU A 209 11.88 11.36 -12.85
C LEU A 209 12.95 10.88 -13.83
N PRO A 210 12.90 11.34 -15.10
CA PRO A 210 13.97 11.10 -16.06
C PRO A 210 15.29 11.74 -15.61
N ARG A 211 16.42 11.20 -16.06
CA ARG A 211 17.76 11.73 -15.76
C ARG A 211 18.49 12.21 -17.01
N GLY A 212 19.19 13.34 -16.91
CA GLY A 212 19.94 13.91 -18.04
C GLY A 212 19.02 14.21 -19.22
N ASP A 213 19.35 13.67 -20.39
CA ASP A 213 18.60 13.88 -21.64
C ASP A 213 17.45 12.88 -21.85
N GLU A 214 17.16 12.02 -20.88
CA GLU A 214 16.03 11.08 -20.95
C GLU A 214 14.70 11.82 -21.07
N LYS A 215 13.84 11.37 -21.98
CA LYS A 215 12.48 11.91 -22.12
C LYS A 215 11.52 11.22 -21.14
N PRO A 216 10.54 11.95 -20.55
CA PRO A 216 9.45 11.34 -19.81
C PRO A 216 8.71 10.30 -20.66
N GLY A 217 8.46 9.12 -20.08
CA GLY A 217 7.81 8.00 -20.77
C GLY A 217 6.81 7.29 -19.85
N ALA A 218 6.18 6.22 -20.34
CA ALA A 218 5.16 5.47 -19.59
C ALA A 218 5.67 5.00 -18.22
N ALA A 219 6.93 4.53 -18.14
CA ALA A 219 7.54 4.13 -16.88
C ALA A 219 7.67 5.28 -15.88
N HIS A 220 8.08 6.47 -16.33
CA HIS A 220 8.18 7.67 -15.49
C HIS A 220 6.81 8.08 -14.94
N ARG A 221 5.78 8.14 -15.80
CA ARG A 221 4.39 8.47 -15.41
C ARG A 221 3.82 7.46 -14.42
N ALA A 222 4.03 6.17 -14.66
CA ALA A 222 3.58 5.08 -13.81
C ALA A 222 4.25 5.09 -12.43
N ARG A 223 5.57 5.27 -12.37
CA ARG A 223 6.34 5.38 -11.12
C ARG A 223 6.00 6.65 -10.34
N LEU A 224 5.68 7.73 -11.05
CA LEU A 224 5.19 8.95 -10.44
C LEU A 224 3.78 8.75 -9.84
N ALA A 225 2.90 7.99 -10.48
CA ALA A 225 1.60 7.62 -9.92
C ALA A 225 1.74 6.75 -8.65
N LEU A 226 2.69 5.81 -8.64
CA LEU A 226 3.01 5.05 -7.42
C LEU A 226 3.56 5.96 -6.30
N THR A 227 4.35 6.98 -6.66
CA THR A 227 4.84 8.01 -5.73
C THR A 227 3.71 8.86 -5.17
N GLU A 228 2.73 9.24 -6.00
CA GLU A 228 1.54 9.99 -5.60
C GLU A 228 0.66 9.20 -4.63
N ALA A 229 0.40 7.92 -4.93
CA ALA A 229 -0.35 7.03 -4.05
C ALA A 229 0.36 6.87 -2.70
N CYS A 230 1.69 6.73 -2.69
CA CYS A 230 2.48 6.71 -1.45
C CYS A 230 2.31 8.00 -0.65
N GLY A 231 2.45 9.17 -1.30
CA GLY A 231 2.21 10.46 -0.67
C GLY A 231 0.83 10.55 -0.02
N THR A 232 -0.21 10.08 -0.71
CA THR A 232 -1.59 10.10 -0.19
C THR A 232 -1.78 9.19 1.02
N VAL A 233 -1.23 7.97 0.97
CA VAL A 233 -1.25 7.03 2.11
C VAL A 233 -0.52 7.60 3.33
N LEU A 234 0.66 8.20 3.12
CA LEU A 234 1.43 8.82 4.18
C LEU A 234 0.66 10.01 4.80
N ALA A 235 0.10 10.90 3.98
CA ALA A 235 -0.68 12.04 4.44
C ALA A 235 -1.90 11.62 5.26
N GLY A 236 -2.69 10.67 4.74
CA GLY A 236 -3.88 10.16 5.44
C GLY A 236 -3.53 9.45 6.74
N GLY A 237 -2.45 8.68 6.78
CA GLY A 237 -1.98 8.01 7.99
C GLY A 237 -1.46 8.98 9.05
N LEU A 238 -0.64 9.97 8.66
CA LEU A 238 -0.16 11.03 9.55
C LEU A 238 -1.34 11.80 10.15
N SER A 239 -2.32 12.18 9.33
CA SER A 239 -3.54 12.85 9.77
C SER A 239 -4.31 12.05 10.84
N GLN A 240 -4.44 10.73 10.67
CA GLN A 240 -5.07 9.86 11.67
C GLN A 240 -4.31 9.78 12.99
N LEU A 241 -2.99 9.95 12.96
CA LEU A 241 -2.15 10.03 14.16
C LEU A 241 -2.15 11.42 14.80
N GLY A 242 -2.85 12.40 14.21
CA GLY A 242 -2.79 13.81 14.62
C GLY A 242 -1.42 14.44 14.33
N VAL A 243 -0.66 13.86 13.40
CA VAL A 243 0.67 14.30 13.01
C VAL A 243 0.59 15.00 11.67
N THR A 244 1.41 16.03 11.50
CA THR A 244 1.43 16.80 10.26
C THR A 244 2.10 16.04 9.11
N ALA A 245 1.53 16.21 7.90
CA ALA A 245 2.10 15.80 6.63
C ALA A 245 2.65 17.04 5.87
N PRO A 246 3.90 17.44 6.14
CA PRO A 246 4.49 18.67 5.59
C PRO A 246 4.69 18.60 4.08
N ALA A 247 4.37 19.68 3.36
CA ALA A 247 4.60 19.77 1.91
C ALA A 247 6.09 19.96 1.54
N HIS A 248 6.91 20.37 2.50
CA HIS A 248 8.35 20.63 2.43
C HIS A 248 8.97 20.46 3.83
N LEU A 249 10.24 20.03 3.92
CA LEU A 249 10.95 19.84 5.20
C LEU A 249 12.33 20.48 5.20
#